data_AF-L1PXK9-F1
#
_entry.id   AF-L1PXK9-F1
#
_cell.length_a   1.000
_cell.length_b   1.000
_cell.length_c   1.000
_cell.angle_alpha   90.00
_cell.angle_beta   90.00
_cell.angle_gamma   90.00
#
_symmetry.space_group_name_H-M   'P 1'
#
loop_
_entity.id
_entity.type
_entity.pdbx_description
1 polymer ?
#
loop_
_entity_poly.entity_id
_entity_poly.type
_entity_poly.pdbx_seq_one_letter_code
_entity_poly.pdbx_strand_id
1 'polypeptide(L)'
;MAKEVFFSIETSLNVLKELFKEELISFDKQYDEFTLKFKGFCLWIYAYKEDGGDISENEITKLNLNVKYESQIPSQVRTNFKERVLALGLKERFL
;
A
#
# COMPACT_ATOMS: atom_id res chain seq x y z
N MET A 1 17.67 -1.64 -7.47
CA MET A 1 16.33 -2.25 -7.45
C MET A 1 15.49 -1.52 -6.43
N ALA A 2 14.22 -1.25 -6.73
CA ALA A 2 13.28 -0.76 -5.72
C ALA A 2 13.21 -1.78 -4.58
N LYS A 3 13.23 -1.31 -3.33
CA LYS A 3 12.97 -2.20 -2.19
C LYS A 3 11.48 -2.44 -2.14
N GLU A 4 11.08 -3.68 -1.88
CA GLU A 4 9.69 -4.09 -1.78
C GLU A 4 9.41 -4.64 -0.38
N VAL A 5 8.18 -4.46 0.10
CA VAL A 5 7.66 -5.11 1.30
C VAL A 5 6.18 -5.44 1.10
N PHE A 6 5.73 -6.52 1.70
CA PHE A 6 4.39 -7.06 1.48
C PHE A 6 3.56 -6.96 2.75
N PHE A 7 2.30 -6.57 2.60
CA PHE A 7 1.32 -6.52 3.69
C PHE A 7 -0.01 -7.17 3.28
N SER A 8 -0.88 -7.41 4.25
CA SER A 8 -2.26 -7.79 4.01
C SER A 8 -3.21 -7.16 5.03
N ILE A 9 -4.47 -6.96 4.61
CA ILE A 9 -5.55 -6.42 5.44
C ILE A 9 -6.90 -6.85 4.85
N GLU A 10 -7.90 -7.07 5.70
CA GLU A 10 -9.28 -7.31 5.26
C GLU A 10 -10.03 -5.98 5.20
N THR A 11 -10.27 -5.49 3.99
CA THR A 11 -10.79 -4.13 3.75
C THR A 11 -11.24 -3.97 2.29
N SER A 12 -11.66 -2.76 1.92
CA SER A 12 -11.95 -2.37 0.53
C SER A 12 -10.96 -1.31 0.03
N LEU A 13 -10.85 -1.12 -1.29
CA LEU A 13 -10.00 -0.07 -1.86
C LEU A 13 -10.42 1.31 -1.38
N ASN A 14 -11.72 1.58 -1.25
CA ASN A 14 -12.19 2.88 -0.76
C ASN A 14 -11.79 3.14 0.70
N VAL A 15 -11.81 2.11 1.55
CA VAL A 15 -11.30 2.25 2.92
C VAL A 15 -9.78 2.49 2.90
N LEU A 16 -9.01 1.81 2.03
CA LEU A 16 -7.57 2.09 1.87
C LEU A 16 -7.30 3.52 1.39
N LYS A 17 -8.09 4.04 0.45
CA LYS A 17 -8.00 5.44 -0.01
C LYS A 17 -8.18 6.40 1.16
N GLU A 18 -9.17 6.16 2.01
CA GLU A 18 -9.40 6.98 3.21
C GLU A 18 -8.27 6.84 4.25
N LEU A 19 -7.75 5.62 4.46
CA LEU A 19 -6.63 5.38 5.38
C LEU A 19 -5.35 6.11 4.94
N PHE A 20 -5.13 6.24 3.63
CA PHE A 20 -3.95 6.91 3.07
C PHE A 20 -4.23 8.32 2.55
N LYS A 21 -5.40 8.91 2.83
CA LYS A 21 -5.84 10.16 2.20
C LYS A 21 -4.88 11.34 2.35
N GLU A 22 -4.14 11.40 3.46
CA GLU A 22 -3.19 12.50 3.72
C GLU A 22 -1.92 12.39 2.87
N GLU A 23 -1.54 11.17 2.48
CA GLU A 23 -0.37 10.91 1.64
C GLU A 23 -0.73 10.64 0.18
N LEU A 24 -2.00 10.33 -0.13
CA LEU A 24 -2.44 9.91 -1.45
C LEU A 24 -2.29 11.03 -2.47
N ILE A 25 -1.42 10.82 -3.46
CA ILE A 25 -1.29 11.70 -4.62
C ILE A 25 -2.32 11.30 -5.68
N SER A 26 -2.40 10.01 -5.99
CA SER A 26 -3.27 9.47 -7.02
C SER A 26 -3.54 7.99 -6.82
N PHE A 27 -4.66 7.53 -7.37
CA PHE A 27 -5.02 6.13 -7.46
C PHE A 27 -5.27 5.76 -8.93
N ASP A 28 -4.56 4.75 -9.42
CA ASP A 28 -4.74 4.18 -10.76
C ASP A 28 -5.54 2.88 -10.67
N LYS A 29 -6.78 2.92 -11.18
CA LYS A 29 -7.69 1.78 -11.12
C LYS A 29 -7.29 0.63 -12.04
N GLN A 30 -6.54 0.88 -13.12
CA GLN A 30 -6.11 -0.18 -14.04
C GLN A 30 -5.15 -1.16 -13.35
N TYR A 31 -4.38 -0.68 -12.38
CA TYR A 31 -3.38 -1.47 -11.65
C TYR A 31 -3.69 -1.63 -10.16
N ASP A 32 -4.82 -1.09 -9.70
CA ASP A 32 -5.16 -0.94 -8.29
C ASP A 32 -3.98 -0.36 -7.47
N GLU A 33 -3.34 0.66 -8.05
CA GLU A 33 -2.10 1.27 -7.57
C GLU A 33 -2.37 2.59 -6.86
N PHE A 34 -1.84 2.72 -5.64
CA PHE A 34 -1.81 3.97 -4.89
C PHE A 34 -0.43 4.59 -5.03
N THR A 35 -0.36 5.83 -5.51
CA THR A 35 0.86 6.64 -5.43
C THR A 35 0.76 7.52 -4.18
N LEU A 36 1.66 7.31 -3.21
CA LEU A 36 1.70 8.08 -1.96
C LEU A 36 2.96 8.95 -1.87
N LYS A 37 2.84 10.11 -1.21
CA LYS A 37 3.96 10.93 -0.75
C LYS A 37 4.09 10.86 0.76
N PHE A 38 5.11 10.17 1.25
CA PHE A 38 5.36 10.03 2.68
C PHE A 38 6.69 10.67 3.07
N LYS A 39 6.65 11.66 3.97
CA LYS A 39 7.83 12.43 4.43
C LYS A 39 8.71 12.95 3.29
N GLY A 40 8.07 13.39 2.19
CA GLY A 40 8.76 13.97 1.03
C GLY A 40 9.19 12.98 -0.06
N PHE A 41 9.04 11.68 0.16
CA PHE A 41 9.43 10.62 -0.80
C PHE A 41 8.21 9.94 -1.39
N CYS A 42 8.33 9.47 -2.64
CA CYS A 42 7.27 8.71 -3.29
C CYS A 42 7.38 7.22 -2.96
N LEU A 43 6.21 6.58 -2.84
CA LEU A 43 6.08 5.13 -2.78
C LEU A 43 4.80 4.70 -3.47
N TRP A 44 4.78 3.45 -3.94
CA TRP A 44 3.67 2.87 -4.67
C TRP A 44 3.15 1.66 -3.91
N ILE A 45 1.84 1.52 -3.85
CA ILE A 45 1.18 0.36 -3.24
C ILE A 45 0.29 -0.29 -4.28
N TYR A 46 0.58 -1.53 -4.64
CA TYR A 46 -0.26 -2.33 -5.53
C TYR A 46 -1.15 -3.23 -4.69
N ALA A 47 -2.47 -3.05 -4.77
CA ALA A 47 -3.44 -3.92 -4.11
C ALA A 47 -3.85 -5.07 -5.04
N TYR A 48 -3.88 -6.30 -4.52
CA TYR A 48 -4.28 -7.48 -5.28
C TYR A 48 -4.93 -8.53 -4.39
N LYS A 49 -5.78 -9.37 -4.99
CA LYS A 49 -6.29 -10.61 -4.37
C LYS A 49 -5.31 -11.74 -4.62
N GLU A 50 -5.23 -12.71 -3.71
CA GLU A 50 -4.35 -13.89 -3.87
C GLU A 50 -4.63 -14.67 -5.17
N ASP A 51 -5.90 -14.70 -5.59
CA ASP A 51 -6.37 -15.39 -6.78
C ASP A 51 -6.23 -14.57 -8.08
N GLY A 52 -5.76 -13.32 -7.98
CA GLY A 52 -5.58 -12.42 -9.12
C GLY A 52 -6.88 -11.87 -9.73
N GLY A 53 -8.02 -12.03 -9.04
CA GLY A 53 -9.30 -11.50 -9.52
C GLY A 53 -9.40 -9.97 -9.42
N ASP A 54 -10.27 -9.39 -10.24
CA ASP A 54 -10.58 -7.96 -10.20
C ASP A 54 -11.10 -7.55 -8.81
N ILE A 55 -10.72 -6.35 -8.35
CA ILE A 55 -11.18 -5.79 -7.08
C ILE A 55 -12.24 -4.73 -7.35
N SER A 56 -13.45 -4.91 -6.83
CA SER A 56 -14.43 -3.83 -6.79
C SER A 56 -14.10 -2.86 -5.65
N GLU A 57 -14.22 -1.55 -5.87
CA GLU A 57 -13.71 -0.56 -4.92
C GLU A 57 -14.36 -0.62 -3.52
N ASN A 58 -15.60 -1.10 -3.46
CA ASN A 58 -16.38 -1.23 -2.22
C ASN A 58 -16.40 -2.67 -1.67
N GLU A 59 -15.79 -3.62 -2.37
CA GLU A 59 -15.75 -5.01 -1.91
C GLU A 59 -14.84 -5.12 -0.68
N ILE A 60 -15.38 -5.65 0.42
CA ILE A 60 -14.60 -6.00 1.60
C ILE A 60 -14.05 -7.40 1.38
N THR A 61 -12.73 -7.51 1.27
CA THR A 61 -12.04 -8.78 1.04
C THR A 61 -10.62 -8.70 1.61
N LYS A 62 -9.91 -9.83 1.65
CA LYS A 62 -8.50 -9.82 2.00
C LYS A 62 -7.69 -9.27 0.82
N LEU A 63 -7.14 -8.08 1.00
CA LEU A 63 -6.24 -7.43 0.06
C LEU A 63 -4.80 -7.64 0.49
N ASN A 64 -3.97 -8.03 -0.48
CA ASN A 64 -2.52 -8.03 -0.35
C ASN A 64 -1.96 -6.77 -0.98
N LEU A 65 -0.95 -6.20 -0.34
CA LEU A 65 -0.34 -4.96 -0.76
C LEU A 65 1.15 -5.20 -1.03
N ASN A 66 1.61 -4.93 -2.25
CA ASN A 66 3.04 -4.79 -2.55
C ASN A 66 3.41 -3.32 -2.47
N VAL A 67 4.24 -2.96 -1.49
CA VAL A 67 4.75 -1.60 -1.33
C VAL A 67 6.13 -1.51 -1.97
N LYS A 68 6.25 -0.68 -3.01
CA LYS A 68 7.51 -0.38 -3.67
C LYS A 68 7.97 1.02 -3.27
N TYR A 69 9.21 1.12 -2.82
CA TYR A 69 9.78 2.41 -2.48
C TYR A 69 10.65 2.97 -3.60
N GLU A 70 10.64 4.30 -3.73
CA GLU A 70 11.62 5.03 -4.52
C GLU A 70 13.06 4.65 -4.09
N SER A 71 13.97 4.53 -5.06
CA SER A 71 15.33 4.01 -4.85
C SER A 71 16.14 4.78 -3.81
N GLN A 72 15.97 6.09 -3.77
CA GLN A 72 16.69 7.02 -2.90
C GLN A 72 16.07 7.17 -1.50
N ILE A 73 14.98 6.46 -1.19
CA ILE A 73 14.32 6.60 0.10
C ILE A 73 15.28 6.19 1.25
N PRO A 74 15.43 7.00 2.31
CA PRO A 74 16.21 6.62 3.48
C PRO A 74 15.62 5.41 4.22
N SER A 75 16.47 4.60 4.86
CA SER A 75 16.01 3.47 5.69
C SER A 75 15.04 3.89 6.78
N GLN A 76 15.33 4.99 7.46
CA GLN A 76 14.47 5.53 8.50
C GLN A 76 13.07 5.87 7.98
N VAL A 77 12.95 6.40 6.77
CA VAL A 77 11.64 6.74 6.18
C VAL A 77 10.85 5.46 5.88
N ARG A 78 11.51 4.39 5.38
CA ARG A 78 10.87 3.08 5.21
C ARG A 78 10.41 2.48 6.53
N THR A 79 11.23 2.54 7.57
CA THR A 79 10.87 2.07 8.91
C THR A 79 9.65 2.82 9.45
N ASN A 80 9.66 4.15 9.35
CA ASN A 80 8.53 4.98 9.78
C ASN A 80 7.24 4.64 9.01
N PHE A 81 7.34 4.37 7.70
CA PHE A 81 6.18 3.97 6.90
C PHE A 81 5.66 2.60 7.34
N LYS A 82 6.56 1.63 7.56
CA LYS A 82 6.21 0.31 8.08
C LYS A 82 5.48 0.41 9.43
N GLU A 83 6.02 1.16 10.37
CA GLU A 83 5.39 1.39 11.69
C GLU A 83 3.99 2.01 11.54
N ARG A 84 3.85 3.00 10.65
CA ARG A 84 2.55 3.62 10.36
C ARG A 84 1.54 2.60 9.84
N VAL A 85 1.87 1.82 8.83
CA VAL A 85 0.90 0.86 8.26
C VAL A 85 0.55 -0.26 9.23
N LEU A 86 1.49 -0.70 10.07
CA LEU A 86 1.21 -1.65 11.16
C LEU A 86 0.22 -1.05 12.17
N ALA A 87 0.37 0.23 12.52
CA ALA A 87 -0.56 0.93 13.41
C ALA A 87 -1.97 1.11 12.80
N LEU A 88 -2.06 1.15 11.46
CA LEU A 88 -3.34 1.13 10.73
C LEU A 88 -3.97 -0.27 10.61
N GLY A 89 -3.35 -1.29 11.21
CA GLY A 89 -3.87 -2.66 11.27
C GLY A 89 -3.43 -3.56 10.11
N LEU A 90 -2.53 -3.11 9.23
CA LEU A 90 -1.96 -3.96 8.20
C LEU A 90 -1.02 -4.99 8.84
N LYS A 91 -0.99 -6.20 8.27
CA LYS A 91 -0.12 -7.30 8.73
C LYS A 91 0.98 -7.54 7.71
N GLU A 92 2.24 -7.48 8.15
CA GLU A 92 3.38 -7.80 7.28
C GLU A 92 3.33 -9.26 6.82
N ARG A 93 3.67 -9.48 5.55
CA ARG A 93 3.81 -10.80 4.96
C ARG A 93 5.28 -11.04 4.60
N PHE A 94 5.79 -12.19 5.00
CA PHE A 94 7.04 -12.73 4.50
C PHE A 94 6.69 -13.61 3.30
N LEU A 95 7.26 -13.30 2.13
CA LEU A 95 7.19 -14.16 0.94
C LEU A 95 8.27 -15.22 1.00
#